data_AF-A0A2J4G6M7-F1
#
_entry.id   AF-A0A2J4G6M7-F1
#
_cell.length_a   1.000
_cell.length_b   1.000
_cell.length_c   1.000
_cell.angle_alpha   90.00
_cell.angle_beta   90.00
_cell.angle_gamma   90.00
#
_symmetry.space_group_name_H-M   'P 1'
#
loop_
_entity.id
_entity.type
_entity.pdbx_description
1 polymer ?
#
loop_
_entity_poly.entity_id
_entity_poly.type
_entity_poly.pdbx_seq_one_letter_code
_entity_poly.pdbx_strand_id
1 'polypeptide(L)'
;MPENPGNRPYYAMLEVENRDCVVLSYLKSKGIDNARIIDVSKTKKGVEHAVCFSGKGGEEECRILVSKGCPVCRTLYAHAHIVTGFSQGDKTTFTVLVKGKKTFSKVVESLRSSGYSVSARRIFRSRSARLSARETRGT
;
A
#
# COMPACT_ATOMS: atom_id res chain seq x y z
N MET A 1 28.56 -9.49 -9.73
CA MET A 1 27.89 -10.49 -8.87
C MET A 1 26.51 -10.76 -9.45
N PRO A 2 26.10 -12.02 -9.69
CA PRO A 2 24.77 -12.29 -10.23
C PRO A 2 23.70 -11.88 -9.21
N GLU A 3 22.72 -11.09 -9.67
CA GLU A 3 21.56 -10.73 -8.85
C GLU A 3 20.82 -12.00 -8.43
N ASN A 4 20.64 -12.18 -7.12
CA ASN A 4 19.90 -13.32 -6.60
C ASN A 4 18.41 -13.15 -7.02
N PRO A 5 17.84 -14.03 -7.86
CA PRO A 5 16.51 -13.81 -8.46
C PRO A 5 15.38 -13.73 -7.43
N GLY A 6 15.62 -14.17 -6.18
CA GLY A 6 14.71 -14.02 -5.05
C GLY A 6 14.57 -12.59 -4.50
N ASN A 7 15.44 -11.66 -4.91
CA ASN A 7 15.49 -10.30 -4.35
C ASN A 7 14.82 -9.23 -5.22
N ARG A 8 14.20 -9.62 -6.34
CA ARG A 8 13.46 -8.67 -7.18
C ARG A 8 12.20 -8.18 -6.45
N PRO A 9 11.92 -6.86 -6.49
CA PRO A 9 10.72 -6.31 -5.88
C PRO A 9 9.48 -6.96 -6.49
N TYR A 10 8.60 -7.42 -5.62
CA TYR A 10 7.36 -8.06 -5.98
C TYR A 10 6.24 -7.05 -5.79
N TYR A 11 5.68 -6.59 -6.91
CA TYR A 11 4.56 -5.66 -6.91
C TYR A 11 3.26 -6.45 -6.81
N ALA A 12 2.39 -6.05 -5.88
CA ALA A 12 1.15 -6.75 -5.62
C ALA A 12 0.03 -5.80 -5.21
N MET A 13 -1.19 -6.19 -5.53
CA MET A 13 -2.40 -5.53 -5.07
C MET A 13 -3.07 -6.42 -4.02
N LEU A 14 -3.36 -5.82 -2.88
CA LEU A 14 -4.00 -6.41 -1.71
C LEU A 14 -5.28 -5.64 -1.46
N GLU A 15 -6.43 -6.28 -1.69
CA GLU A 15 -7.71 -5.76 -1.22
C GLU A 15 -7.99 -6.37 0.14
N VAL A 16 -8.18 -5.48 1.13
CA VAL A 16 -8.42 -5.85 2.53
C VAL A 16 -9.64 -5.09 3.01
N GLU A 17 -10.58 -5.80 3.63
CA GLU A 17 -11.66 -5.17 4.35
C GLU A 17 -11.16 -4.71 5.73
N ASN A 18 -11.03 -3.40 5.95
CA ASN A 18 -10.30 -2.84 7.09
C ASN A 18 -11.21 -1.98 7.98
N ARG A 19 -12.12 -2.64 8.71
CA ARG A 19 -13.08 -1.97 9.60
C ARG A 19 -12.46 -1.45 10.90
N ASP A 20 -11.29 -1.97 11.29
CA ASP A 20 -10.64 -1.66 12.57
C ASP A 20 -9.66 -0.47 12.50
N CYS A 21 -9.51 0.15 11.33
CA CYS A 21 -8.56 1.25 11.18
C CYS A 21 -9.13 2.55 11.74
N VAL A 22 -8.66 2.92 12.94
CA VAL A 22 -9.04 4.18 13.63
C VAL A 22 -8.90 5.41 12.73
N VAL A 23 -7.88 5.46 11.87
CA VAL A 23 -7.69 6.57 10.93
C VAL A 23 -8.81 6.62 9.89
N LEU A 24 -9.19 5.48 9.31
CA LEU A 24 -10.30 5.41 8.36
C LEU A 24 -11.64 5.70 9.03
N SER A 25 -11.87 5.19 10.24
CA SER A 25 -13.05 5.51 11.04
C SER A 25 -13.13 7.00 11.38
N TYR A 26 -12.00 7.63 11.72
CA TYR A 26 -11.92 9.07 11.96
C TYR A 26 -12.29 9.86 10.69
N LEU A 27 -11.73 9.51 9.53
CA LEU A 27 -12.08 10.17 8.27
C LEU A 27 -13.57 10.02 7.93
N LYS A 28 -14.14 8.81 8.06
CA LYS A 28 -15.58 8.57 7.89
C LYS A 28 -16.43 9.43 8.81
N SER A 29 -16.03 9.58 10.08
CA SER A 29 -16.75 10.44 11.05
C SER A 29 -16.78 11.93 10.65
N LYS A 30 -15.90 12.34 9.71
CA LYS A 30 -15.86 13.68 9.12
C LYS A 30 -16.57 13.76 7.76
N GLY A 31 -17.27 12.71 7.34
CA GLY A 31 -17.92 12.61 6.04
C GLY A 31 -16.96 12.30 4.89
N ILE A 32 -15.76 11.78 5.17
CA ILE A 32 -14.76 11.42 4.16
C ILE A 32 -14.80 9.91 3.97
N ASP A 33 -15.53 9.48 2.94
CA ASP A 33 -15.70 8.05 2.62
C ASP A 33 -14.67 7.53 1.61
N ASN A 34 -13.99 8.45 0.90
CA ASN A 34 -12.95 8.16 -0.07
C ASN A 34 -11.65 8.82 0.37
N ALA A 35 -10.63 8.00 0.66
CA ALA A 35 -9.31 8.48 1.06
C ALA A 35 -8.20 7.66 0.39
N ARG A 36 -7.17 8.37 -0.07
CA ARG A 36 -5.95 7.80 -0.61
C ARG A 36 -4.90 7.73 0.49
N ILE A 37 -4.47 6.54 0.85
CA ILE A 37 -3.38 6.29 1.79
C ILE A 37 -2.08 6.30 1.00
N ILE A 38 -1.21 7.28 1.24
CA ILE A 38 0.09 7.36 0.56
C ILE A 38 1.12 6.50 1.27
N ASP A 39 1.19 6.63 2.58
CA ASP A 39 2.20 5.94 3.39
C ASP A 39 1.64 5.54 4.75
N VAL A 40 2.21 4.45 5.28
CA VAL A 40 2.00 3.99 6.64
C VAL A 40 3.36 3.62 7.21
N SER A 41 3.79 4.31 8.25
CA SER A 41 5.12 4.15 8.82
C SER A 41 5.10 4.17 10.35
N LYS A 42 6.09 3.51 10.96
CA LYS A 42 6.22 3.46 12.42
C LYS A 42 7.06 4.62 12.92
N THR A 43 6.55 5.35 13.92
CA THR A 43 7.28 6.42 14.61
C THR A 43 7.30 6.20 16.11
N LYS A 44 8.01 7.06 16.85
CA LYS A 44 8.08 6.97 18.32
C LYS A 44 6.72 7.15 18.99
N LYS A 45 5.79 7.85 18.33
CA LYS A 45 4.45 8.17 18.84
C LYS A 45 3.39 7.14 18.46
N GLY A 46 3.68 6.22 17.53
CA GLY A 46 2.75 5.22 17.06
C GLY A 46 2.95 4.89 15.58
N VAL A 47 1.84 4.80 14.85
CA VAL A 47 1.82 4.58 13.40
C VAL A 47 1.30 5.84 12.74
N GLU A 48 2.13 6.42 11.88
CA GLU A 48 1.81 7.58 11.05
C GLU A 48 1.18 7.12 9.74
N HIS A 49 0.12 7.83 9.34
CA HIS A 49 -0.63 7.58 8.12
C HIS A 49 -0.62 8.89 7.33
N ALA A 50 0.04 8.89 6.18
CA ALA A 50 -0.08 9.97 5.22
C ALA A 50 -1.30 9.68 4.35
N VAL A 51 -2.33 10.51 4.45
CA VAL A 51 -3.60 10.33 3.73
C VAL A 51 -3.95 11.59 2.94
N CYS A 52 -4.51 11.44 1.76
CA CYS A 52 -5.11 12.51 0.99
C CYS A 52 -6.58 12.20 0.70
N PHE A 53 -7.43 13.22 0.68
CA PHE A 53 -8.85 13.10 0.42
C PHE A 53 -9.39 14.39 -0.19
N SER A 54 -10.57 14.32 -0.82
CA SER A 54 -11.21 15.52 -1.37
C SER A 54 -11.78 16.38 -0.24
N GLY A 55 -11.29 17.61 -0.14
CA GLY A 55 -11.79 18.61 0.79
C GLY A 55 -13.14 19.19 0.35
N LYS A 56 -13.72 20.04 1.20
CA LYS A 56 -15.05 20.67 0.97
C LYS A 56 -15.13 21.58 -0.27
N GLY A 57 -14.00 21.93 -0.87
CA GLY A 57 -13.90 22.74 -2.10
C GLY A 57 -13.49 21.96 -3.35
N GLY A 58 -13.45 20.63 -3.31
CA GLY A 58 -13.00 19.79 -4.44
C GLY A 58 -11.48 19.68 -4.59
N GLU A 59 -10.70 20.47 -3.85
CA GLU A 59 -9.24 20.35 -3.78
C GLU A 59 -8.83 19.10 -2.98
N GLU A 60 -7.72 18.47 -3.37
CA GLU A 60 -7.13 17.36 -2.61
C GLU A 60 -6.42 17.92 -1.38
N GLU A 61 -6.84 17.47 -0.20
CA GLU A 61 -6.22 17.81 1.07
C GLU A 61 -5.43 16.60 1.60
N CYS A 62 -4.17 16.82 1.97
CA CYS A 62 -3.29 15.78 2.51
C CYS A 62 -2.96 16.05 3.98
N ARG A 63 -3.10 15.03 4.84
CA ARG A 63 -2.82 15.10 6.28
C ARG A 63 -1.99 13.92 6.75
N ILE A 64 -1.21 14.14 7.80
CA ILE A 64 -0.53 13.10 8.56
C ILE A 64 -1.34 12.84 9.83
N LEU A 65 -1.75 11.59 10.04
CA LEU A 65 -2.52 11.16 11.19
C LEU A 65 -1.76 10.08 11.96
N VAL A 66 -1.63 10.26 13.27
CA VAL A 66 -0.95 9.31 14.17
C VAL A 66 -1.99 8.47 14.89
N SER A 67 -1.81 7.15 14.92
CA SER A 67 -2.64 6.24 15.70
C SER A 67 -1.83 5.11 16.34
N LYS A 68 -2.47 4.25 17.14
CA LYS A 68 -1.83 3.01 17.64
C LYS A 68 -1.55 1.97 16.53
N GLY A 69 -2.10 2.18 15.34
CA GLY A 69 -2.08 1.24 14.22
C GLY A 69 -2.95 0.00 14.46
N CYS A 70 -3.74 -0.37 13.47
CA CYS A 70 -4.42 -1.67 13.43
C CYS A 70 -3.47 -2.77 12.92
N PRO A 71 -3.83 -4.06 13.04
CA PRO A 71 -3.04 -5.15 12.48
C PRO A 71 -2.67 -4.95 11.00
N VAL A 72 -3.60 -4.45 10.16
CA VAL A 72 -3.32 -4.16 8.74
C VAL A 72 -2.17 -3.18 8.59
N CYS A 73 -2.27 -2.01 9.23
CA CYS A 73 -1.24 -0.97 9.16
C CYS A 73 0.12 -1.49 9.67
N ARG A 74 0.11 -2.30 10.73
CA ARG A 74 1.33 -2.89 11.30
C ARG A 74 2.00 -3.90 10.38
N THR A 75 1.20 -4.78 9.77
CA THR A 75 1.71 -5.75 8.81
C THR A 75 2.26 -5.04 7.57
N LEU A 76 1.59 -3.98 7.10
CA LEU A 76 2.03 -3.20 5.95
C LEU A 76 3.38 -2.53 6.21
N TYR A 77 3.53 -1.69 7.24
CA TYR A 77 4.82 -1.01 7.45
C TYR A 77 5.97 -1.98 7.79
N ALA A 78 5.68 -3.15 8.35
CA ALA A 78 6.70 -4.12 8.75
C ALA A 78 7.28 -4.91 7.58
N HIS A 79 6.48 -5.15 6.53
CA HIS A 79 6.80 -6.12 5.49
C HIS A 79 6.63 -5.62 4.07
N ALA A 80 6.06 -4.42 3.90
CA ALA A 80 5.72 -3.85 2.62
C ALA A 80 6.05 -2.35 2.57
N HIS A 81 6.28 -1.85 1.36
CA HIS A 81 6.21 -0.43 1.06
C HIS A 81 4.90 -0.16 0.35
N ILE A 82 4.10 0.76 0.87
CA ILE A 82 2.86 1.17 0.22
C ILE A 82 3.22 2.05 -0.97
N VAL A 83 2.69 1.69 -2.15
CA VAL A 83 2.75 2.54 -3.34
C VAL A 83 1.54 3.47 -3.35
N THR A 84 0.37 2.91 -3.04
CA THR A 84 -0.87 3.66 -2.83
C THR A 84 -1.88 2.76 -2.14
N GLY A 85 -2.72 3.30 -1.28
CA GLY A 85 -3.92 2.67 -0.77
C GLY A 85 -5.13 3.50 -1.16
N PHE A 86 -6.23 2.87 -1.52
CA PHE A 86 -7.49 3.55 -1.76
C PHE A 86 -8.56 2.94 -0.86
N SER A 87 -9.15 3.75 -0.01
CA SER A 87 -10.26 3.35 0.85
C SER A 87 -11.56 3.87 0.29
N GLN A 88 -12.54 2.98 0.16
CA GLN A 88 -13.92 3.29 -0.21
C GLN A 88 -14.85 2.50 0.70
N GLY A 89 -15.55 3.19 1.61
CA GLY A 89 -16.32 2.52 2.65
C GLY A 89 -15.42 1.61 3.51
N ASP A 90 -15.81 0.36 3.72
CA ASP A 90 -15.07 -0.60 4.56
C ASP A 90 -13.94 -1.34 3.83
N LYS A 91 -13.87 -1.19 2.51
CA LYS A 91 -12.84 -1.83 1.70
C LYS A 91 -11.69 -0.88 1.47
N THR A 92 -10.48 -1.40 1.65
CA THR A 92 -9.25 -0.69 1.35
C THR A 92 -8.39 -1.54 0.42
N THR A 93 -8.10 -0.99 -0.75
CA THR A 93 -7.22 -1.61 -1.74
C THR A 93 -5.84 -1.00 -1.62
N PHE A 94 -4.88 -1.80 -1.16
CA PHE A 94 -3.47 -1.44 -1.09
C PHE A 94 -2.72 -1.98 -2.32
N THR A 95 -1.96 -1.11 -2.93
CA THR A 95 -0.90 -1.46 -3.87
C THR A 95 0.41 -1.40 -3.12
N VAL A 96 1.14 -2.52 -3.09
CA VAL A 96 2.34 -2.68 -2.28
C VAL A 96 3.51 -3.24 -3.06
N LEU A 97 4.70 -2.85 -2.62
CA LEU A 97 5.98 -3.42 -3.00
C LEU A 97 6.51 -4.26 -1.84
N VAL A 98 6.79 -5.53 -2.09
CA VAL A 98 7.37 -6.44 -1.10
C VAL A 98 8.65 -7.10 -1.63
N LYS A 99 9.53 -7.52 -0.72
CA LYS A 99 10.81 -8.18 -1.05
C LYS A 99 10.58 -9.65 -1.43
N GLY A 100 9.99 -9.87 -2.61
CA GLY A 100 9.78 -11.20 -3.18
C GLY A 100 8.48 -11.92 -2.74
N LYS A 101 8.22 -13.05 -3.41
CA LYS A 101 6.98 -13.85 -3.23
C LYS A 101 6.80 -14.40 -1.81
N LYS A 102 7.90 -14.77 -1.14
CA LYS A 102 7.84 -15.32 0.22
C LYS A 102 7.34 -14.27 1.21
N THR A 103 7.87 -13.05 1.13
CA THR A 103 7.42 -11.90 1.95
C THR A 103 5.95 -11.57 1.67
N PHE A 104 5.55 -11.59 0.40
CA PHE A 104 4.14 -11.42 0.03
C PHE A 104 3.22 -12.44 0.71
N SER A 105 3.60 -13.72 0.66
CA SER A 105 2.80 -14.81 1.24
C SER A 105 2.67 -14.63 2.75
N LYS A 106 3.75 -14.25 3.44
CA LYS A 106 3.73 -13.92 4.87
C LYS A 106 2.80 -12.75 5.21
N VAL A 107 2.76 -11.70 4.37
CA VAL A 107 1.84 -10.58 4.54
C VAL A 107 0.39 -11.07 4.47
N VAL A 108 0.04 -11.82 3.42
CA VAL A 108 -1.32 -12.34 3.24
C VAL A 108 -1.73 -13.29 4.37
N GLU A 109 -0.84 -14.20 4.77
CA GLU A 109 -1.07 -15.13 5.88
C GLU A 109 -1.26 -14.37 7.20
N SER A 110 -0.40 -13.41 7.51
CA SER A 110 -0.51 -12.59 8.73
C SER A 110 -1.84 -11.85 8.82
N LEU A 111 -2.31 -11.28 7.72
CA LEU A 111 -3.60 -10.59 7.67
C LEU A 111 -4.77 -11.57 7.83
N ARG A 112 -4.74 -12.72 7.16
CA ARG A 112 -5.78 -13.75 7.28
C ARG A 112 -5.85 -14.34 8.68
N SER A 113 -4.70 -14.64 9.30
CA SER A 113 -4.61 -15.12 10.68
C SER A 113 -5.09 -14.08 11.69
N SER A 114 -5.10 -12.79 11.33
CA SER A 114 -5.65 -11.72 12.15
C SER A 114 -7.15 -11.49 11.89
N GLY A 115 -7.82 -12.35 11.11
CA GLY A 115 -9.26 -12.32 10.87
C GLY A 115 -9.70 -11.47 9.67
N TYR A 116 -8.77 -10.91 8.88
CA TYR A 116 -9.13 -10.05 7.75
C TYR A 116 -9.46 -10.86 6.49
N SER A 117 -10.51 -10.43 5.79
CA SER A 117 -10.79 -10.88 4.43
C SER A 117 -9.79 -10.23 3.47
N VAL A 118 -8.96 -11.06 2.83
CA VAL A 118 -7.88 -10.60 1.93
C VAL A 118 -8.02 -11.24 0.56
N SER A 119 -8.24 -10.38 -0.45
CA SER A 119 -8.14 -10.72 -1.86
C SER A 119 -6.82 -10.20 -2.42
N ALA A 120 -5.97 -11.13 -2.87
CA ALA A 120 -4.63 -10.83 -3.34
C ALA A 120 -4.55 -11.01 -4.86
N ARG A 121 -4.19 -9.95 -5.59
CA ARG A 121 -3.92 -10.01 -7.03
C ARG A 121 -2.49 -9.63 -7.31
N ARG A 122 -1.77 -10.53 -7.98
CA ARG A 122 -0.39 -10.28 -8.40
C ARG A 122 -0.41 -9.36 -9.61
N ILE A 123 0.27 -8.22 -9.54
CA ILE A 123 0.46 -7.32 -10.68
C ILE A 123 1.95 -7.34 -11.02
N PHE A 124 2.31 -8.05 -12.08
CA PHE A 124 3.64 -7.94 -12.65
C PHE A 124 3.65 -6.85 -13.71
N ARG A 125 4.50 -5.83 -13.55
CA ARG A 125 5.14 -5.14 -14.67
C ARG A 125 6.44 -4.45 -14.22
N SER A 126 7.55 -5.17 -14.38
CA SER A 126 8.72 -4.58 -15.02
C SER A 126 9.42 -5.69 -15.83
N ARG A 127 9.10 -5.75 -17.12
CA ARG A 127 10.16 -6.03 -18.08
C ARG A 127 10.95 -4.73 -18.04
N SER A 128 12.21 -4.78 -17.63
CA SER A 128 13.15 -3.70 -17.88
C SER A 128 12.86 -3.21 -19.30
N ALA A 129 12.45 -1.96 -19.45
CA ALA A 129 12.43 -1.35 -20.76
C ALA A 129 13.84 -1.57 -21.31
N ARG A 130 13.97 -2.42 -22.32
CA ARG A 130 15.15 -2.43 -23.16
C ARG A 130 15.16 -1.03 -23.75
N LEU A 131 15.89 -0.12 -23.12
CA LEU A 131 16.59 0.92 -23.85
C LEU A 131 17.65 0.17 -24.68
N SER A 132 17.20 -0.57 -25.69
CA SER A 132 17.99 -0.65 -26.91
C SER A 132 17.90 0.76 -27.46
N ALA A 133 18.91 1.57 -27.18
CA ALA A 133 19.31 2.59 -28.12
C ALA A 133 19.45 1.86 -29.46
N ARG A 134 18.42 1.95 -30.29
CA ARG A 134 18.57 1.71 -31.72
C ARG A 134 19.47 2.84 -32.17
N GLU A 135 20.77 2.55 -32.20
CA GLU A 135 21.62 3.01 -33.28
C GLU A 135 20.92 2.62 -34.59
N THR A 136 20.14 3.54 -35.13
CA THR A 136 19.77 3.54 -36.54
C THR A 136 19.99 4.95 -37.05
N ARG A 137 21.24 5.18 -37.49
CA ARG A 137 21.66 5.80 -38.75
C ARG A 137 20.91 7.04 -39.25
N GLY A 138 21.70 8.07 -39.49
CA GLY A 138 21.55 9.10 -40.51
C GLY A 138 22.57 10.19 -40.19
N THR A 139 23.59 10.49 -40.96
CA THR A 139 23.97 10.17 -42.35
C THR A 139 25.47 10.48 -42.46
#